data_AF-A0A0J6IER9-F1
#
_entry.id   AF-A0A0J6IER9-F1
#
_cell.length_a   1.000
_cell.length_b   1.000
_cell.length_c   1.000
_cell.angle_alpha   90.00
_cell.angle_beta   90.00
_cell.angle_gamma   90.00
#
_symmetry.space_group_name_H-M   'P 1'
#
loop_
_entity.id
_entity.type
_entity.pdbx_description
1 polymer ?
#
loop_
_entity_poly.entity_id
_entity_poly.type
_entity_poly.pdbx_seq_one_letter_code
_entity_poly.pdbx_strand_id
1 'polypeptide(L)'
;MLNNIGGNSVAEAKERLTHHEVLGWIAYREKYGTLDRNRRLERHFAMLTHLTSRVAGGKAELKDYMIYSQQAVAVISLEQAVEAWV
;
A
#
# COMPACT_ATOMS: atom_id res chain seq x y z
N MET A 1 -8.82 -2.75 9.07
CA MET A 1 -9.45 -2.18 10.27
C MET A 1 -10.32 -1.03 9.79
N LEU A 2 -11.62 -1.07 10.07
CA LEU A 2 -12.69 -0.16 9.58
C LEU A 2 -13.42 -0.66 8.32
N ASN A 3 -14.06 -1.84 8.40
CA ASN A 3 -15.20 -2.15 7.54
C ASN A 3 -16.37 -1.25 8.00
N ASN A 4 -16.99 -0.47 7.09
CA ASN A 4 -18.21 0.34 7.28
C ASN A 4 -18.14 1.74 7.94
N ILE A 5 -16.98 2.42 8.05
CA ILE A 5 -17.00 3.86 8.44
C ILE A 5 -17.36 4.72 7.24
N GLY A 6 -18.48 5.45 7.33
CA GLY A 6 -19.06 6.20 6.22
C GLY A 6 -19.98 5.36 5.32
N GLY A 7 -20.28 4.10 5.65
CA GLY A 7 -21.10 3.23 4.78
C GLY A 7 -20.33 2.59 3.62
N ASN A 8 -21.06 2.06 2.65
CA ASN A 8 -20.53 1.31 1.50
C ASN A 8 -20.58 2.09 0.18
N SER A 9 -20.99 3.36 0.22
CA SER A 9 -21.01 4.24 -0.96
C SER A 9 -20.41 5.61 -0.68
N VAL A 10 -20.02 6.31 -1.74
CA VAL A 10 -19.52 7.71 -1.63
C VAL A 10 -20.60 8.64 -1.08
N ALA A 11 -21.88 8.39 -1.39
CA ALA A 11 -22.99 9.18 -0.89
C ALA A 11 -23.15 9.04 0.62
N GLU A 12 -23.18 7.80 1.13
CA GLU A 12 -23.21 7.54 2.57
C GLU A 12 -21.98 8.12 3.28
N ALA A 13 -20.81 8.07 2.63
CA ALA A 13 -19.58 8.58 3.22
C ALA A 13 -19.65 10.10 3.38
N LYS A 14 -20.19 10.81 2.38
CA LYS A 14 -20.40 12.26 2.44
C LYS A 14 -21.43 12.66 3.51
N GLU A 15 -22.44 11.83 3.74
CA GLU A 15 -23.49 12.07 4.72
C GLU A 15 -23.01 11.79 6.15
N ARG A 16 -22.23 10.73 6.35
CA ARG A 16 -21.93 10.17 7.69
C ARG A 16 -20.53 10.50 8.21
N LEU A 17 -19.56 10.81 7.36
CA LEU A 17 -18.21 11.17 7.83
C LEU A 17 -18.16 12.61 8.32
N THR A 18 -17.59 12.78 9.52
CA THR A 18 -17.23 14.08 10.05
C THR A 18 -15.91 14.57 9.44
N HIS A 19 -15.72 15.89 9.44
CA HIS A 19 -14.47 16.51 8.97
C HIS A 19 -13.23 15.97 9.72
N HIS A 20 -13.34 15.71 11.03
CA HIS A 20 -12.23 15.18 11.82
C HIS A 20 -11.83 13.77 11.38
N GLU A 21 -12.79 12.89 11.08
CA GLU A 21 -12.52 11.56 10.56
C GLU A 21 -11.82 11.61 9.20
N VAL A 22 -12.25 12.53 8.31
CA VAL A 22 -11.59 12.75 7.02
C VAL A 22 -10.13 13.15 7.19
N LEU A 23 -9.83 14.08 8.11
CA LEU A 23 -8.45 14.46 8.41
C LEU A 23 -7.62 13.28 8.95
N GLY A 24 -8.21 12.47 9.84
CA GLY A 24 -7.56 11.25 10.33
C GLY A 24 -7.21 10.28 9.19
N TRP A 25 -8.10 10.14 8.21
CA TRP A 25 -7.85 9.32 7.02
C TRP A 25 -6.78 9.87 6.10
N ILE A 26 -6.69 11.19 5.94
CA ILE A 26 -5.62 11.83 5.16
C ILE A 26 -4.28 11.54 5.82
N ALA A 27 -4.14 11.80 7.12
CA ALA A 27 -2.91 11.50 7.87
C ALA A 27 -2.54 10.02 7.81
N TYR A 28 -3.53 9.12 7.91
CA TYR A 28 -3.33 7.69 7.73
C TYR A 28 -2.78 7.35 6.34
N ARG A 29 -3.37 7.93 5.28
CA ARG A 29 -2.96 7.69 3.90
C ARG A 29 -1.56 8.23 3.60
N GLU A 30 -1.20 9.37 4.14
CA GLU A 30 0.15 9.92 4.01
C GLU A 30 1.19 9.01 4.64
N LYS A 31 0.88 8.42 5.81
CA LYS A 31 1.80 7.55 6.54
C LYS A 31 1.94 6.14 5.95
N TYR A 32 0.84 5.56 5.48
CA TYR A 32 0.78 4.13 5.10
C TYR A 32 0.46 3.89 3.62
N GLY A 33 0.18 4.95 2.85
CA GLY A 33 -0.20 4.87 1.45
C GLY A 33 -1.71 4.68 1.25
N THR A 34 -2.07 4.09 0.12
CA THR A 34 -3.45 3.84 -0.27
C THR A 34 -4.22 2.99 0.76
N LEU A 35 -5.55 3.13 0.79
CA LEU A 35 -6.43 2.30 1.63
C LEU A 35 -6.59 0.86 1.11
N ASP A 36 -5.77 0.44 0.14
CA ASP A 36 -5.78 -0.91 -0.40
C ASP A 36 -5.47 -1.95 0.69
N ARG A 37 -6.38 -2.90 0.84
CA ARG A 37 -6.23 -4.02 1.78
C ARG A 37 -5.09 -4.94 1.38
N ASN A 38 -4.85 -5.15 0.08
CA ASN A 38 -3.83 -6.07 -0.41
C ASN A 38 -2.43 -5.55 -0.11
N ARG A 39 -2.17 -4.26 -0.28
CA ARG A 39 -0.92 -3.62 0.18
C ARG A 39 -0.69 -3.74 1.68
N ARG A 40 -1.76 -3.73 2.48
CA ARG A 40 -1.65 -4.00 3.93
C ARG A 40 -1.31 -5.46 4.21
N LEU A 41 -1.96 -6.40 3.54
CA LEU A 41 -1.66 -7.82 3.69
C LEU A 41 -0.21 -8.12 3.28
N GLU A 42 0.25 -7.56 2.17
CA GLU A 42 1.65 -7.64 1.74
C GLU A 42 2.58 -7.29 2.89
N ARG A 43 2.41 -6.13 3.53
CA ARG A 43 3.31 -5.70 4.60
C ARG A 43 3.39 -6.69 5.76
N HIS A 44 2.26 -7.31 6.13
CA HIS A 44 2.25 -8.33 7.19
C HIS A 44 2.99 -9.60 6.75
N PHE A 45 2.74 -10.09 5.54
CA PHE A 45 3.44 -11.26 5.02
C PHE A 45 4.93 -11.00 4.81
N ALA A 46 5.30 -9.84 4.27
CA ALA A 46 6.68 -9.42 4.11
C ALA A 46 7.44 -9.41 5.44
N MET A 47 6.82 -8.93 6.53
CA MET A 47 7.42 -8.97 7.86
C MET A 47 7.65 -10.40 8.37
N LEU A 48 6.65 -11.29 8.21
CA LEU A 48 6.76 -12.68 8.64
C LEU A 48 7.84 -13.43 7.85
N THR A 49 7.87 -13.23 6.52
CA THR A 49 8.88 -13.83 5.64
C THR A 49 10.27 -13.27 5.91
N HIS A 50 10.39 -11.96 6.16
CA HIS A 50 11.66 -11.35 6.53
C HIS A 50 12.19 -11.92 7.86
N LEU A 51 11.35 -11.98 8.91
CA LEU A 51 11.75 -12.54 10.20
C LEU A 51 12.20 -14.00 10.09
N THR A 52 11.42 -14.83 9.40
CA THR A 52 11.77 -16.25 9.18
C THR A 52 13.04 -16.41 8.35
N SER A 53 13.24 -15.58 7.32
CA SER A 53 14.48 -15.54 6.55
C SER A 53 15.68 -15.14 7.40
N ARG A 54 15.56 -14.11 8.25
CA ARG A 54 16.63 -13.66 9.16
C ARG A 54 17.03 -14.76 10.15
N VAL A 55 16.05 -15.46 10.73
CA VAL A 55 16.30 -16.60 11.62
C VAL A 55 17.02 -17.75 10.89
N ALA A 56 16.70 -17.96 9.61
CA ALA A 56 17.37 -18.93 8.75
C ALA A 56 18.74 -18.46 8.18
N GLY A 57 19.26 -17.31 8.63
CA GLY A 57 20.55 -16.76 8.17
C GLY A 57 20.49 -15.98 6.85
N GLY A 58 19.29 -15.69 6.35
CA GLY A 58 19.07 -14.86 5.17
C GLY A 58 19.49 -13.41 5.38
N LYS A 59 19.90 -12.75 4.29
CA LYS A 59 20.43 -11.38 4.29
C LYS A 59 19.53 -10.37 3.55
N ALA A 60 18.41 -10.83 3.01
CA ALA A 60 17.46 -9.96 2.31
C ALA A 60 16.80 -8.98 3.28
N GLU A 61 16.54 -7.77 2.79
CA GLU A 61 15.90 -6.69 3.51
C GLU A 61 14.38 -6.80 3.42
N LEU A 62 13.64 -6.17 4.34
CA LEU A 62 12.17 -6.24 4.37
C LEU A 62 11.56 -5.82 3.02
N LYS A 63 12.13 -4.78 2.41
CA LYS A 63 11.68 -4.24 1.11
C LYS A 63 11.70 -5.28 0.01
N ASP A 64 12.61 -6.25 0.06
CA ASP A 64 12.78 -7.29 -0.98
C ASP A 64 11.58 -8.24 -1.03
N TYR A 65 10.79 -8.29 0.05
CA TYR A 65 9.55 -9.07 0.16
C TYR A 65 8.27 -8.24 -0.11
N MET A 66 8.40 -6.96 -0.47
CA MET A 66 7.26 -6.05 -0.70
C MET A 66 7.08 -5.70 -2.19
N ILE A 67 6.60 -6.67 -2.97
CA ILE A 67 6.45 -6.63 -4.44
C ILE A 67 5.61 -5.43 -4.95
N TYR A 68 4.42 -5.21 -4.39
CA TYR A 68 3.50 -4.13 -4.77
C TYR A 68 3.99 -2.75 -4.33
N SER A 69 4.84 -2.70 -3.31
CA SER A 69 5.44 -1.47 -2.81
C SER A 69 6.73 -1.10 -3.55
N GLN A 70 7.44 -2.09 -4.13
CA GLN A 70 8.55 -1.86 -5.06
C GLN A 70 8.08 -1.30 -6.40
N GLN A 71 6.80 -1.49 -6.75
CA GLN A 71 6.17 -1.04 -7.99
C GLN A 71 5.93 0.48 -8.07
N ALA A 72 6.77 1.28 -7.41
CA ALA A 72 7.26 2.50 -8.06
C ALA A 72 8.24 2.08 -9.15
N VAL A 73 7.73 1.34 -10.16
CA VAL A 73 8.46 1.14 -11.42
C VAL A 73 8.86 2.53 -11.85
N ALA A 74 10.15 2.73 -12.16
CA ALA A 74 10.65 3.97 -12.71
C ALA A 74 9.61 4.44 -13.73
N VAL A 75 9.00 5.61 -13.48
CA VAL A 75 7.98 6.16 -14.37
C VAL A 75 8.74 6.50 -15.64
N ILE A 76 8.87 5.52 -16.53
CA ILE A 76 9.46 5.71 -17.83
C ILE A 76 8.46 6.51 -18.65
N SER A 77 8.97 7.44 -19.44
CA SER A 77 8.11 8.16 -20.37
C SER A 77 7.55 7.19 -21.42
N LEU A 78 6.47 7.59 -22.09
CA LEU A 78 5.88 6.78 -23.16
C LEU A 78 6.93 6.46 -24.24
N GLU A 79 7.78 7.42 -24.55
CA GLU A 79 8.85 7.30 -25.54
C GLU A 79 9.86 6.21 -25.12
N GLN A 80 10.28 6.21 -23.85
CA GLN A 80 11.19 5.18 -23.31
C GLN A 80 10.56 3.78 -23.29
N ALA A 81 9.25 3.69 -23.04
CA ALA A 81 8.54 2.42 -23.05
C ALA A 81 8.45 1.82 -24.46
N VAL A 82 8.24 2.66 -25.49
CA VAL A 82 8.19 2.24 -26.89
C VAL A 82 9.57 1.80 -27.38
N GLU A 83 10.64 2.49 -26.98
CA GLU A 83 12.01 2.15 -27.36
C GLU A 83 12.47 0.80 -26.79
N ALA A 84 12.10 0.49 -25.54
CA ALA A 84 12.42 -0.79 -24.90
C ALA A 84 11.59 -1.99 -25.42
N TRP A 85 10.53 -1.75 -26.20
CA TRP A 85 9.68 -2.80 -26.77
C TRP A 85 10.30 -3.44 -28.03
N VAL A 86 11.12 -2.69 -28.77
CA VAL A 86 11.73 -3.12 -30.05
C VAL A 86 12.96 -4.00 -29.81
#